data_AF-A0A1M2URS7-F1
#
_entry.id   AF-A0A1M2URS7-F1
#
_cell.length_a   1.000
_cell.length_b   1.000
_cell.length_c   1.000
_cell.angle_alpha   90.00
_cell.angle_beta   90.00
_cell.angle_gamma   90.00
#
_symmetry.space_group_name_H-M   'P 1'
#
loop_
_entity.id
_entity.type
_entity.pdbx_description
1 polymer ?
#
loop_
_entity_poly.entity_id
_entity_poly.type
_entity_poly.pdbx_seq_one_letter_code
_entity_poly.pdbx_strand_id
1 'polypeptide(L)' 'MFSADLYASDRRKYQFQTDAESVTAVYFKAVAFAFQQGAALIQCVAIYDGAVCERQSHQAPVKVWHQVDHRAAGQS' A
#
# COMPACT_ATOMS: atom_id res chain seq x y z
N MET A 1 -14.32 6.91 -0.03
CA MET A 1 -13.80 5.53 0.06
C MET A 1 -12.43 5.47 -0.60
N PHE A 2 -11.46 4.85 0.04
CA PHE A 2 -10.15 4.55 -0.55
C PHE A 2 -9.84 3.07 -0.43
N SER A 3 -8.89 2.61 -1.24
CA SER A 3 -8.39 1.26 -1.11
C SER A 3 -6.89 1.20 -1.43
N ALA A 4 -6.20 0.20 -0.88
CA ALA A 4 -4.76 0.05 -1.02
C ALA A 4 -4.37 -1.39 -1.36
N ASP A 5 -3.34 -1.52 -2.20
CA ASP A 5 -2.61 -2.76 -2.41
C ASP A 5 -1.25 -2.65 -1.71
N LEU A 6 -0.97 -3.59 -0.81
CA LEU A 6 0.30 -3.69 -0.10
C LEU A 6 1.07 -4.91 -0.57
N TYR A 7 2.32 -4.70 -0.97
CA TYR A 7 3.22 -5.75 -1.44
C TYR A 7 4.28 -5.98 -0.37
N ALA A 8 4.26 -7.19 0.19
CA ALA A 8 5.19 -7.61 1.24
C ALA A 8 6.40 -8.36 0.65
N SER A 9 7.51 -8.37 1.39
CA SER A 9 8.77 -9.04 1.00
C SER A 9 8.65 -10.56 0.89
N ASP A 10 7.65 -11.15 1.53
CA ASP A 10 7.28 -12.58 1.41
C ASP A 10 6.46 -12.89 0.14
N ARG A 11 6.37 -11.93 -0.78
CA ARG A 11 5.62 -11.98 -2.05
C ARG A 11 4.10 -12.05 -1.88
N ARG A 12 3.58 -11.81 -0.67
CA ARG A 12 2.14 -11.70 -0.46
C ARG A 12 1.64 -10.31 -0.82
N LYS A 13 0.45 -10.28 -1.42
CA LYS A 13 -0.32 -9.07 -1.68
C LYS A 13 -1.47 -9.01 -0.68
N TYR A 14 -1.59 -7.88 0.01
CA TYR A 14 -2.71 -7.59 0.90
C TYR A 14 -3.56 -6.49 0.27
N GLN A 15 -4.88 -6.69 0.24
CA GLN A 15 -5.82 -5.68 -0.22
C GLN A 15 -6.59 -5.13 0.97
N PHE A 16 -6.64 -3.81 1.05
CA PHE A 16 -7.26 -3.08 2.15
C PHE A 16 -8.20 -2.02 1.59
N GLN A 17 -9.30 -1.75 2.30
CA GLN A 17 -10.21 -0.66 1.98
C GLN A 17 -10.68 0.04 3.26
N THR A 18 -10.89 1.35 3.16
CA THR A 18 -11.35 2.15 4.30
C THR A 18 -12.03 3.42 3.82
N ASP A 19 -12.98 3.88 4.62
CA ASP A 19 -13.34 5.29 4.65
C ASP A 19 -12.31 6.03 5.52
N ALA A 20 -11.55 6.90 4.89
CA ALA A 20 -10.56 7.73 5.53
C ALA A 20 -10.54 9.09 4.83
N GLU A 21 -10.24 10.13 5.59
CA GLU A 21 -10.33 11.52 5.13
C GLU A 21 -9.11 11.97 4.32
N SER A 22 -8.04 11.17 4.28
CA SER A 22 -6.83 11.48 3.53
C SER A 22 -6.06 10.24 3.12
N VAL A 23 -5.30 10.36 2.04
CA VAL A 23 -4.37 9.32 1.55
C VAL A 23 -3.35 8.92 2.63
N THR A 24 -2.87 9.88 3.43
CA THR A 24 -1.97 9.61 4.57
C THR A 24 -2.63 8.74 5.63
N ALA A 25 -3.90 9.01 5.98
CA ALA A 25 -4.63 8.16 6.93
C ALA A 25 -4.84 6.74 6.37
N VAL A 26 -5.08 6.60 5.06
CA VAL A 26 -5.18 5.28 4.40
C VAL A 26 -3.87 4.52 4.54
N TYR A 27 -2.72 5.17 4.33
CA TYR A 27 -1.40 4.53 4.46
C TYR A 27 -1.20 3.90 5.85
N PHE A 28 -1.41 4.67 6.93
CA PHE A 28 -1.20 4.15 8.28
C PHE A 28 -2.17 3.03 8.63
N LYS A 29 -3.44 3.15 8.23
CA LYS A 29 -4.45 2.09 8.42
C LYS A 29 -4.08 0.82 7.64
N ALA A 30 -3.62 0.96 6.41
CA ALA A 30 -3.22 -0.14 5.54
C ALA A 30 -2.01 -0.90 6.11
N VAL A 31 -0.98 -0.18 6.58
CA VAL A 31 0.21 -0.77 7.20
C VAL A 31 -0.15 -1.49 8.51
N ALA A 32 -0.99 -0.88 9.36
CA ALA A 32 -1.46 -1.52 10.58
C ALA A 32 -2.25 -2.81 10.29
N PHE A 33 -3.12 -2.79 9.27
CA PHE A 33 -3.84 -3.97 8.81
C PHE A 33 -2.88 -5.08 8.36
N ALA A 34 -1.92 -4.80 7.48
CA ALA A 34 -0.99 -5.83 7.01
C ALA A 34 -0.13 -6.40 8.14
N PHE A 35 0.28 -5.58 9.12
CA PHE A 35 0.96 -6.05 10.31
C PHE A 35 0.08 -7.02 11.13
N GLN A 36 -1.21 -6.72 11.33
CA GLN A 36 -2.16 -7.63 11.98
C GLN A 36 -2.36 -8.94 11.22
N GLN A 37 -2.18 -8.94 9.89
CA GLN A 37 -2.19 -10.14 9.05
C GLN A 37 -0.85 -10.91 9.04
N GLY A 38 0.13 -10.47 9.82
CA GLY A 38 1.44 -11.12 9.93
C GLY A 38 2.38 -10.88 8.74
N ALA A 39 2.22 -9.77 8.01
CA ALA A 39 3.13 -9.41 6.94
C ALA A 39 4.56 -9.18 7.46
N ALA A 40 5.56 -9.73 6.77
CA ALA A 40 6.97 -9.63 7.20
C ALA A 40 7.52 -8.20 7.10
N LEU A 41 7.60 -7.65 5.88
CA LEU A 41 8.04 -6.29 5.60
C LEU A 41 7.28 -5.75 4.39
N ILE A 42 6.62 -4.60 4.53
CA ILE A 42 5.89 -3.96 3.42
C ILE A 42 6.86 -3.14 2.57
N GLN A 43 7.06 -3.56 1.32
CA GLN A 43 7.97 -2.92 0.38
C GLN A 43 7.29 -1.84 -0.46
N CYS A 44 6.00 -1.99 -0.71
CA CYS A 44 5.23 -1.05 -1.53
C CYS A 44 3.79 -0.96 -1.04
N VAL A 45 3.26 0.27 -0.99
CA VAL A 45 1.85 0.58 -0.75
C VAL A 45 1.35 1.44 -1.89
N ALA A 46 0.44 0.92 -2.69
CA ALA A 46 -0.25 1.66 -3.76
C ALA A 46 -1.68 1.96 -3.32
N ILE A 47 -2.04 3.24 -3.25
CA ILE A 47 -3.36 3.71 -2.82
C ILE A 47 -4.15 4.19 -4.04
N TYR A 48 -5.44 3.86 -4.08
CA TYR A 48 -6.37 4.16 -5.14
C TYR A 48 -7.60 4.86 -4.56
N ASP A 49 -8.19 5.74 -5.35
CA ASP A 49 -9.51 6.30 -5.07
C ASP A 49 -10.59 5.27 -5.42
N GLY A 50 -11.60 5.10 -4.55
CA GLY A 50 -12.66 4.10 -4.68
C GLY A 50 -12.42 2.75 -4.02
N ALA A 51 -13.46 1.91 -3.97
CA ALA A 51 -13.39 0.56 -3.38
C ALA A 51 -12.62 -0.42 -4.28
N VAL A 52 -12.14 -1.53 -3.73
CA VAL A 52 -11.35 -2.53 -4.48
C VAL A 52 -12.12 -3.07 -5.70
N CYS A 53 -13.42 -3.33 -5.54
CA CYS A 53 -14.27 -3.87 -6.60
C CYS A 53 -14.66 -2.84 -7.68
N GLU A 54 -14.49 -1.55 -7.40
CA GLU A 54 -14.85 -0.46 -8.31
C GLU A 54 -13.65 -0.01 -9.16
N ARG A 55 -12.44 -0.45 -8.81
CA ARG A 55 -11.23 -0.07 -9.54
C ARG A 55 -11.28 -0.58 -10.98
N GLN A 56 -10.99 0.32 -11.91
CA GLN A 56 -10.74 -0.08 -13.29
C GLN A 56 -9.41 -0.83 -13.37
N SER A 57 -9.31 -1.80 -14.28
CA SER A 57 -8.10 -2.62 -14.47
C SER A 57 -6.82 -1.83 -14.74
N HIS A 58 -6.97 -0.61 -15.26
CA HIS A 58 -5.90 0.31 -15.64
C HIS A 58 -5.88 1.58 -14.79
N GLN A 59 -6.62 1.63 -13.69
CA GLN A 59 -6.64 2.80 -12.82
C GLN A 59 -5.26 3.03 -12.21
N ALA A 60 -4.71 4.22 -12.38
CA ALA A 60 -3.46 4.61 -11.74
C ALA A 60 -3.67 4.81 -10.22
N PRO A 61 -2.72 4.41 -9.37
CA PRO A 61 -2.74 4.77 -7.97
C PRO A 61 -2.70 6.29 -7.79
N VAL A 62 -3.47 6.83 -6.84
CA VAL A 62 -3.37 8.24 -6.45
C VAL A 62 -2.05 8.54 -5.75
N LYS A 63 -1.47 7.54 -5.10
CA LYS A 63 -0.18 7.65 -4.44
C LYS A 63 0.45 6.29 -4.27
N VAL A 64 1.77 6.24 -4.42
CA VAL A 64 2.57 5.06 -4.13
C VAL A 64 3.67 5.43 -3.15
N TRP A 65 3.85 4.61 -2.12
CA TRP A 65 5.01 4.63 -1.24
C TRP A 65 5.79 3.36 -1.42
N HIS A 66 7.09 3.51 -1.65
CA HIS A 66 8.03 2.39 -1.73
C HIS A 66 9.03 2.52 -0.59
N GLN A 67 9.34 1.41 0.05
CA GLN A 67 10.49 1.37 0.94
C GLN A 67 11.74 1.49 0.08
N VAL A 68 12.46 2.59 0.22
CA VAL A 68 13.77 2.76 -0.42
C VAL A 68 14.75 1.89 0.36
N ASP A 69 15.30 0.86 -0.28
CA ASP A 69 16.39 0.13 0.33
C ASP A 69 17.62 1.03 0.34
N HIS A 70 17.98 1.56 1.51
CA HIS A 70 19.20 2.37 1.66
C HIS A 70 20.48 1.58 1.35
N ARG A 71 20.43 0.24 1.24
CA ARG A 71 21.57 -0.55 0.76
C ARG A 71 21.79 -0.44 -0.76
N ALA A 72 20.75 -0.13 -1.52
CA ALA A 72 20.85 0.15 -2.96
C ALA A 72 21.19 1.64 -3.25
N ALA A 73 21.02 2.52 -2.26
CA ALA A 73 21.25 3.96 -2.39
C ALA A 73 22.64 4.43 -1.90
N GLY A 74 23.61 3.51 -1.78
CA GLY A 74 24.99 3.83 -1.42
C GLY A 74 25.96 3.53 -2.56
N GLN A 75 26.20 4.53 -3.43
CA GLN A 75 27.48 4.81 -4.11
C GLN A 75 27.28 5.88 -5.20
N SER A 76 27.61 7.13 -4.90
CA SER A 76 28.05 8.17 -5.84
C SER A 76 28.85 9.20 -5.06
#